data_AF-J3N4S4-F1
#
_entry.id   AF-J3N4S4-F1
#
_cell.length_a   1.000
_cell.length_b   1.000
_cell.length_c   1.000
_cell.angle_alpha   90.00
_cell.angle_beta   90.00
_cell.angle_gamma   90.00
#
_symmetry.space_group_name_H-M   'P 1'
#
loop_
_entity.id
_entity.type
_entity.pdbx_description
1 polymer ?
#
loop_
_entity_poly.entity_id
_entity_poly.type
_entity_poly.pdbx_seq_one_letter_code
_entity_poly.pdbx_strand_id
1 'polypeptide(L)'
;MYQNVWLHSEVDCIQDDGQVRFSEGSAVAADTILYCTGYRYHFPFLDAVDGVTVDDNRVGPLYKHVFPPKHAPGLSFVGLPAKTIIFQSFELESRWVARALSGRAELPGEAAMAAAVQEDYRRMEAAGKPKRHTHALMPGWVEYMDWVAAQVGEPPMEARRRELYEKALRCIWSMDDSYRDKWEEEEEIGAPADSEEVG
;
A
#
# COMPACT_ATOMS: atom_id res chain seq x y z
N MET A 1 -14.93 11.42 -18.80
CA MET A 1 -14.96 10.24 -19.69
C MET A 1 -14.76 10.71 -21.14
N TYR A 2 -13.63 10.33 -21.73
CA TYR A 2 -13.31 10.67 -23.11
C TYR A 2 -14.28 10.00 -24.10
N GLN A 3 -14.52 10.63 -25.24
CA GLN A 3 -15.42 10.09 -26.28
C GLN A 3 -14.89 8.79 -26.94
N ASN A 4 -13.62 8.45 -26.72
CA ASN A 4 -12.91 7.33 -27.34
C ASN A 4 -12.36 6.32 -26.31
N VAL A 5 -12.95 6.27 -25.11
CA VAL A 5 -12.59 5.30 -24.07
C VAL A 5 -13.83 4.57 -23.61
N TRP A 6 -13.79 3.25 -23.67
CA TRP A 6 -14.89 2.38 -23.26
C TRP A 6 -14.41 1.44 -22.16
N LEU A 7 -15.27 1.21 -21.17
CA LEU A 7 -15.03 0.26 -20.10
C LEU A 7 -15.74 -1.05 -20.44
N HIS A 8 -14.98 -2.13 -20.46
CA HIS A 8 -15.46 -3.50 -20.65
C HIS A 8 -15.23 -4.31 -19.37
N SER A 9 -15.87 -5.47 -19.26
CA SER A 9 -15.56 -6.39 -18.16
C SER A 9 -14.25 -7.14 -18.42
N GLU A 10 -13.99 -8.22 -17.68
CA GLU A 10 -12.79 -9.02 -17.84
C GLU A 10 -12.63 -9.53 -19.29
N VAL A 11 -11.40 -9.53 -19.79
CA VAL A 11 -11.07 -10.16 -21.08
C VAL A 11 -11.20 -11.67 -20.93
N ASP A 12 -12.09 -12.28 -21.72
CA ASP A 12 -12.30 -13.73 -21.76
C ASP A 12 -11.24 -14.41 -22.63
N CYS A 13 -11.04 -13.92 -23.86
CA CYS A 13 -10.01 -14.44 -24.76
C CYS A 13 -9.57 -13.42 -25.82
N ILE A 14 -8.39 -13.68 -26.38
CA ILE A 14 -7.86 -12.98 -27.57
C ILE A 14 -7.85 -14.01 -28.70
N GLN A 15 -8.45 -13.66 -29.82
CA GLN A 15 -8.64 -14.54 -30.98
C GLN A 15 -7.56 -14.29 -32.05
N ASP A 16 -7.29 -15.31 -32.87
CA ASP A 16 -6.25 -15.25 -33.92
C ASP A 16 -6.54 -14.18 -35.00
N ASP A 17 -7.80 -13.76 -35.14
CA ASP A 17 -8.23 -12.70 -36.07
C ASP A 17 -8.08 -11.28 -35.49
N GLY A 18 -7.47 -11.14 -34.31
CA GLY A 18 -7.26 -9.85 -33.64
C GLY A 18 -8.47 -9.34 -32.84
N GLN A 19 -9.52 -10.15 -32.68
CA GLN A 19 -10.64 -9.84 -31.80
C GLN A 19 -10.30 -10.11 -30.33
N VAL A 20 -10.61 -9.16 -29.45
CA VAL A 20 -10.61 -9.33 -28.00
C VAL A 20 -12.05 -9.51 -27.56
N ARG A 21 -12.38 -10.66 -26.96
CA ARG A 21 -13.70 -10.93 -26.39
C ARG A 21 -13.69 -10.69 -24.89
N PHE A 22 -14.77 -10.11 -24.40
CA PHE A 22 -14.96 -9.83 -22.99
C PHE A 22 -16.04 -10.74 -22.39
N SER A 23 -16.01 -10.93 -21.08
CA SER A 23 -16.90 -11.87 -20.39
C SER A 23 -18.38 -11.51 -20.47
N GLU A 24 -18.72 -10.25 -20.77
CA GLU A 24 -20.09 -9.81 -21.05
C GLU A 24 -20.57 -10.16 -22.48
N GLY A 25 -19.72 -10.77 -23.30
CA GLY A 25 -20.03 -11.22 -24.66
C GLY A 25 -19.73 -10.20 -25.77
N SER A 26 -19.30 -8.98 -25.42
CA SER A 26 -18.87 -7.99 -26.40
C SER A 26 -17.48 -8.33 -26.97
N ALA A 27 -17.16 -7.77 -28.15
CA ALA A 27 -15.86 -7.98 -28.79
C ALA A 27 -15.39 -6.70 -29.48
N VAL A 28 -14.07 -6.49 -29.53
CA VAL A 28 -13.44 -5.37 -30.23
C VAL A 28 -12.21 -5.84 -31.00
N ALA A 29 -11.99 -5.30 -32.19
CA ALA A 29 -10.71 -5.45 -32.89
C ALA A 29 -9.66 -4.60 -32.19
N ALA A 30 -8.50 -5.18 -31.84
CA ALA A 30 -7.42 -4.44 -31.19
C ALA A 30 -6.10 -4.59 -31.95
N ASP A 31 -5.50 -3.48 -32.36
CA ASP A 31 -4.16 -3.45 -32.94
C ASP A 31 -3.05 -3.60 -31.89
N THR A 32 -3.35 -3.30 -30.62
CA THR A 32 -2.38 -3.31 -29.52
C THR A 32 -3.05 -3.67 -28.22
N ILE A 33 -2.39 -4.53 -27.45
CA ILE A 33 -2.80 -4.94 -26.11
C ILE A 33 -1.70 -4.52 -25.13
N LEU A 34 -2.05 -3.68 -24.16
CA LEU A 34 -1.14 -3.21 -23.12
C LEU A 34 -1.52 -3.83 -21.77
N TYR A 35 -0.67 -4.70 -21.25
CA TYR A 35 -0.88 -5.31 -19.93
C TYR A 35 -0.52 -4.33 -18.81
N CYS A 36 -1.55 -3.75 -18.19
CA CYS A 36 -1.44 -2.93 -16.98
C CYS A 36 -1.73 -3.74 -15.70
N THR A 37 -1.34 -5.03 -15.66
CA THR A 37 -1.70 -6.01 -14.60
C THR A 37 -0.80 -5.96 -13.37
N GLY A 38 -0.01 -4.89 -13.19
CA GLY A 38 0.89 -4.70 -12.07
C GLY A 38 2.23 -5.44 -12.20
N TYR A 39 2.89 -5.64 -11.05
CA TYR A 39 4.26 -6.18 -10.96
C TYR A 39 4.34 -7.29 -9.92
N ARG A 40 5.45 -8.04 -9.94
CA ARG A 40 5.79 -9.06 -8.95
C ARG A 40 7.08 -8.67 -8.23
N TYR A 41 7.16 -8.91 -6.93
CA TYR A 41 8.44 -8.83 -6.21
C TYR A 41 9.40 -9.87 -6.78
N HIS A 42 10.64 -9.47 -7.04
CA HIS A 42 11.67 -10.34 -7.58
C HIS A 42 13.05 -9.90 -7.07
N PHE A 43 13.70 -10.79 -6.32
CA PHE A 43 15.00 -10.53 -5.69
C PHE A 43 15.98 -11.66 -6.02
N PRO A 44 16.44 -11.80 -7.27
CA PRO A 44 17.28 -12.93 -7.69
C PRO A 44 18.61 -13.00 -6.92
N PHE A 45 19.07 -11.88 -6.37
CA PHE A 45 20.26 -11.80 -5.53
C PHE A 45 20.05 -12.36 -4.11
N LEU A 46 18.82 -12.71 -3.71
CA LEU A 46 18.49 -13.29 -2.40
C LEU A 46 18.20 -14.80 -2.47
N ASP A 47 18.27 -15.44 -3.64
CA ASP A 47 17.95 -16.87 -3.80
C ASP A 47 18.83 -17.79 -2.94
N ALA A 48 20.05 -17.34 -2.59
CA ALA A 48 20.96 -18.07 -1.70
C ALA A 48 20.71 -17.82 -0.20
N VAL A 49 19.85 -16.87 0.15
CA VAL A 49 19.54 -16.51 1.53
C VAL A 49 18.38 -17.37 2.02
N ASP A 50 18.71 -18.42 2.78
CA ASP A 50 17.71 -19.29 3.39
C ASP A 50 16.78 -18.53 4.34
N GLY A 51 15.48 -18.86 4.36
CA GLY A 51 14.50 -18.26 5.26
C GLY A 51 13.82 -16.98 4.76
N VAL A 52 14.02 -16.58 3.49
CA VAL A 52 13.22 -15.57 2.80
C VAL A 52 12.76 -16.11 1.45
N THR A 53 11.48 -15.94 1.13
CA THR A 53 10.86 -16.43 -0.10
C THR A 53 9.93 -15.38 -0.69
N VAL A 54 9.66 -15.49 -1.99
CA VAL A 54 8.56 -14.80 -2.65
C VAL A 54 7.58 -15.85 -3.19
N ASP A 55 6.41 -15.96 -2.56
CA ASP A 55 5.36 -16.92 -2.93
C ASP A 55 4.07 -16.16 -3.25
N ASP A 56 3.56 -16.27 -4.48
CA ASP A 56 2.40 -15.49 -4.96
C ASP A 56 2.47 -14.02 -4.53
N ASN A 57 3.56 -13.32 -4.87
CA ASN A 57 3.80 -11.92 -4.52
C ASN A 57 3.79 -11.58 -3.00
N ARG A 58 3.88 -12.57 -2.12
CA ARG A 58 4.17 -12.40 -0.69
C ARG A 58 5.66 -12.59 -0.47
N VAL A 59 6.35 -11.54 -0.03
CA VAL A 59 7.72 -11.60 0.47
C VAL A 59 7.66 -12.01 1.94
N GLY A 60 8.28 -13.13 2.30
CA GLY A 60 8.10 -13.65 3.64
C GLY A 60 9.01 -14.82 4.04
N PRO A 61 8.98 -15.20 5.32
CA PRO A 61 8.28 -14.51 6.42
C PRO A 61 8.93 -13.19 6.82
N LEU A 62 8.14 -12.13 7.05
CA LEU A 62 8.62 -10.80 7.46
C LEU A 62 7.83 -10.23 8.63
N TYR A 63 8.48 -10.01 9.77
CA TYR A 63 7.92 -9.27 10.89
C TYR A 63 7.65 -7.83 10.47
N LYS A 64 6.36 -7.44 10.53
CA LYS A 64 5.87 -6.09 10.20
C LYS A 64 6.31 -5.60 8.83
N HIS A 65 6.40 -6.52 7.87
CA HIS A 65 6.84 -6.28 6.49
C HIS A 65 8.30 -5.83 6.32
N VAL A 66 9.11 -5.81 7.39
CA VAL A 66 10.48 -5.27 7.37
C VAL A 66 11.52 -6.35 7.65
N PHE A 67 11.37 -7.12 8.72
CA PHE A 67 12.45 -7.98 9.23
C PHE A 67 12.19 -9.47 9.01
N PRO A 68 13.03 -10.21 8.27
CA PRO A 68 13.02 -11.67 8.32
C PRO A 68 13.41 -12.15 9.72
N PRO A 69 12.58 -12.95 10.41
CA PRO A 69 12.85 -13.34 11.79
C PRO A 69 14.25 -13.94 12.02
N LYS A 70 14.70 -14.79 11.08
CA LYS A 70 16.00 -15.49 11.13
C LYS A 70 17.22 -14.58 10.97
N HIS A 71 17.06 -13.44 10.29
CA HIS A 71 18.18 -12.57 9.89
C HIS A 71 18.11 -11.17 10.50
N ALA A 72 17.13 -10.90 11.35
CA ALA A 72 16.95 -9.59 11.95
C ALA A 72 18.04 -9.26 12.99
N PRO A 73 18.52 -8.01 13.08
CA PRO A 73 18.27 -6.89 12.17
C PRO A 73 19.23 -6.85 10.95
N GLY A 74 20.13 -7.83 10.78
CA GLY A 74 21.18 -7.84 9.75
C GLY A 74 20.67 -7.89 8.30
N LEU A 75 19.44 -8.34 8.08
CA LEU A 75 18.69 -8.18 6.84
C LEU A 75 17.35 -7.51 7.12
N SER A 76 16.98 -6.54 6.29
CA SER A 76 15.73 -5.79 6.40
C SER A 76 15.26 -5.31 5.03
N PHE A 77 13.96 -5.17 4.86
CA PHE A 77 13.32 -4.64 3.67
C PHE A 77 12.66 -3.31 3.98
N VAL A 78 12.86 -2.32 3.11
CA VAL A 78 12.18 -1.01 3.16
C VAL A 78 11.38 -0.85 1.89
N GLY A 79 10.14 -0.42 2.03
CA GLY A 79 9.26 -0.07 0.92
C GLY A 79 8.57 -1.25 0.24
N LEU A 80 8.46 -2.38 0.93
CA LEU A 80 7.57 -3.45 0.49
C LEU A 80 6.09 -3.04 0.58
N PRO A 81 5.61 -2.39 1.66
CA PRO A 81 4.19 -2.08 1.76
C PRO A 81 3.66 -1.19 0.62
N ALA A 82 2.48 -1.54 0.12
CA ALA A 82 1.76 -0.81 -0.92
C ALA A 82 0.42 -0.29 -0.40
N LYS A 83 -0.21 0.61 -1.16
CA LYS A 83 -1.51 1.23 -0.80
C LYS A 83 -1.43 1.99 0.55
N THR A 84 -0.42 2.85 0.68
CA THR A 84 -0.14 3.71 1.84
C THR A 84 0.56 5.00 1.36
N ILE A 85 0.87 5.94 2.26
CA ILE A 85 1.68 7.13 1.95
C ILE A 85 3.15 6.72 1.80
N ILE A 86 3.52 6.33 0.58
CA ILE A 86 4.78 5.64 0.24
C ILE A 86 6.02 6.29 0.85
N PHE A 87 6.23 7.60 0.63
CA PHE A 87 7.45 8.26 1.12
C PHE A 87 7.55 8.30 2.65
N GLN A 88 6.42 8.50 3.34
CA GLN A 88 6.39 8.49 4.80
C GLN A 88 6.63 7.08 5.34
N SER A 89 6.07 6.05 4.69
CA SER A 89 6.36 4.66 5.05
C SER A 89 7.84 4.35 4.92
N PHE A 90 8.48 4.74 3.81
CA PHE A 90 9.92 4.53 3.60
C PHE A 90 10.77 5.21 4.66
N GLU A 91 10.43 6.45 5.03
CA GLU A 91 11.14 7.19 6.07
C GLU A 91 11.01 6.51 7.43
N LEU A 92 9.80 6.15 7.85
CA LEU A 92 9.57 5.53 9.14
C LEU A 92 10.21 4.13 9.23
N GLU A 93 10.07 3.31 8.18
CA GLU A 93 10.70 1.98 8.10
C GLU A 93 12.23 2.08 8.13
N SER A 94 12.83 2.98 7.35
CA SER A 94 14.28 3.14 7.31
C SER A 94 14.86 3.67 8.63
N ARG A 95 14.16 4.61 9.29
CA ARG A 95 14.53 5.07 10.65
C ARG A 95 14.41 3.94 11.66
N TRP A 96 13.37 3.11 11.58
CA TRP A 96 13.22 1.97 12.48
C TRP A 96 14.34 0.95 12.30
N VAL A 97 14.67 0.62 11.05
CA VAL A 97 15.83 -0.23 10.69
C VAL A 97 17.13 0.34 11.27
N ALA A 98 17.40 1.63 11.09
CA ALA A 98 18.60 2.27 11.63
C ALA A 98 18.66 2.21 13.17
N ARG A 99 17.51 2.35 13.86
CA ARG A 99 17.45 2.20 15.32
C ARG A 99 17.70 0.76 15.76
N ALA A 100 17.16 -0.22 15.05
CA ALA A 100 17.43 -1.64 15.34
C ALA A 100 18.91 -1.99 15.14
N LEU A 101 19.51 -1.57 14.03
CA LEU A 101 20.93 -1.81 13.73
C LEU A 101 21.87 -1.11 14.73
N SER A 102 21.48 0.05 15.28
CA SER A 102 22.26 0.77 16.29
C SER A 102 21.98 0.35 17.73
N GLY A 103 21.09 -0.63 17.96
CA GLY A 103 20.68 -1.06 19.29
C GLY A 103 19.81 -0.06 20.06
N ARG A 104 19.30 0.98 19.38
CA ARG A 104 18.39 2.00 19.96
C ARG A 104 16.92 1.60 19.91
N ALA A 105 16.59 0.51 19.23
CA ALA A 105 15.29 -0.13 19.25
C ALA A 105 15.49 -1.64 19.45
N GLU A 106 14.83 -2.21 20.45
CA GLU A 106 14.85 -3.65 20.66
C GLU A 106 13.84 -4.33 19.73
N LEU A 107 14.28 -5.38 19.05
CA LEU A 107 13.39 -6.25 18.32
C LEU A 107 12.99 -7.44 19.21
N PRO A 108 11.77 -7.98 19.06
CA PRO A 108 11.42 -9.24 19.69
C PRO A 108 12.39 -10.35 19.23
N GLY A 109 12.55 -11.39 20.05
CA GLY A 109 13.34 -12.56 19.65
C GLY A 109 12.77 -13.26 18.41
N GLU A 110 13.61 -14.03 17.71
CA GLU A 110 13.25 -14.72 16.46
C GLU A 110 11.91 -15.48 16.55
N ALA A 111 11.74 -16.29 17.59
CA ALA A 111 10.52 -17.07 17.79
C ALA A 111 9.26 -16.20 17.95
N ALA A 112 9.39 -15.06 18.63
CA ALA A 112 8.28 -14.11 18.82
C ALA A 112 7.93 -13.39 17.51
N MET A 113 8.94 -12.98 16.75
CA MET A 113 8.75 -12.43 15.41
C MET A 113 8.08 -13.44 14.47
N ALA A 114 8.55 -14.69 14.45
CA ALA A 114 7.97 -15.76 13.65
C ALA A 114 6.51 -16.02 14.04
N ALA A 115 6.19 -16.09 15.34
CA ALA A 115 4.83 -16.26 15.82
C ALA A 115 3.91 -15.11 15.39
N ALA A 116 4.39 -13.86 15.46
CA ALA A 116 3.64 -12.69 15.00
C ALA A 116 3.36 -12.75 13.49
N VAL A 117 4.32 -13.18 12.67
CA VAL A 117 4.11 -13.37 11.23
C VAL A 117 3.04 -14.43 10.95
N GLN A 118 3.08 -15.56 11.66
CA GLN A 118 2.08 -16.62 11.48
C GLN A 118 0.68 -16.19 11.94
N GLU A 119 0.58 -15.38 12.98
CA GLU A 119 -0.68 -14.75 13.39
C GLU A 119 -1.21 -13.79 12.32
N ASP A 120 -0.35 -12.92 11.77
CA ASP A 120 -0.73 -12.01 10.70
C ASP A 120 -1.22 -12.78 9.46
N TYR A 121 -0.57 -13.89 9.08
CA TYR A 121 -1.01 -14.74 7.97
C TYR A 121 -2.36 -15.40 8.24
N ARG A 122 -2.58 -15.96 9.44
CA ARG A 122 -3.88 -16.54 9.83
C ARG A 122 -4.99 -15.49 9.81
N ARG A 123 -4.73 -14.28 10.29
CA ARG A 123 -5.70 -13.17 10.23
C ARG A 123 -6.04 -12.79 8.79
N MET A 124 -5.04 -12.73 7.90
CA MET A 124 -5.27 -12.45 6.48
C MET A 124 -6.11 -13.54 5.80
N GLU A 125 -5.80 -14.81 6.07
CA GLU A 125 -6.55 -15.94 5.54
C GLU A 125 -8.01 -15.96 6.05
N ALA A 126 -8.22 -15.75 7.35
CA ALA A 126 -9.55 -15.65 7.94
C ALA A 126 -10.37 -14.49 7.36
N ALA A 127 -9.71 -13.40 6.95
CA ALA A 127 -10.33 -12.27 6.26
C ALA A 127 -10.51 -12.49 4.75
N GLY A 128 -10.16 -13.67 4.21
CA GLY A 128 -10.24 -13.97 2.77
C GLY A 128 -9.23 -13.20 1.91
N LYS A 129 -8.18 -12.62 2.51
CA LYS A 129 -7.19 -11.80 1.81
C LYS A 129 -6.17 -12.70 1.08
N PRO A 130 -6.07 -12.65 -0.26
CA PRO A 130 -5.14 -13.49 -1.00
C PRO A 130 -3.67 -13.20 -0.68
N LYS A 131 -2.79 -14.20 -0.81
CA LYS A 131 -1.34 -14.06 -0.55
C LYS A 131 -0.71 -12.89 -1.30
N ARG A 132 -1.03 -12.70 -2.59
CA ARG A 132 -0.52 -11.57 -3.39
C ARG A 132 -0.83 -10.16 -2.88
N HIS A 133 -1.72 -10.03 -1.90
CA HIS A 133 -2.08 -8.75 -1.27
C HIS A 133 -1.44 -8.59 0.13
N THR A 134 -0.54 -9.48 0.55
CA THR A 134 0.01 -9.48 1.92
C THR A 134 0.60 -8.13 2.34
N HIS A 135 1.29 -7.44 1.42
CA HIS A 135 1.91 -6.14 1.68
C HIS A 135 1.00 -4.95 1.30
N ALA A 136 -0.23 -5.18 0.83
CA ALA A 136 -1.19 -4.09 0.61
C ALA A 136 -1.82 -3.69 1.95
N LEU A 137 -1.60 -2.45 2.40
CA LEU A 137 -2.00 -2.04 3.74
C LEU A 137 -3.45 -1.58 3.87
N MET A 138 -4.11 -1.17 2.78
CA MET A 138 -5.53 -0.83 2.82
C MET A 138 -6.40 -2.03 3.27
N PRO A 139 -7.44 -1.80 4.10
CA PRO A 139 -7.83 -0.51 4.66
C PRO A 139 -7.04 -0.09 5.92
N GLY A 140 -6.28 -1.01 6.54
CA GLY A 140 -5.55 -0.81 7.81
C GLY A 140 -4.18 -0.13 7.69
N TRP A 141 -4.05 0.87 6.82
CA TRP A 141 -2.78 1.54 6.56
C TRP A 141 -2.39 2.52 7.67
N VAL A 142 -3.38 3.15 8.31
CA VAL A 142 -3.16 4.12 9.41
C VAL A 142 -2.55 3.39 10.61
N GLU A 143 -3.10 2.23 10.97
CA GLU A 143 -2.65 1.42 12.09
C GLU A 143 -1.19 0.98 11.90
N TYR A 144 -0.79 0.63 10.68
CA TYR A 144 0.61 0.32 10.39
C TYR A 144 1.50 1.56 10.52
N MET A 145 1.08 2.69 9.94
CA MET A 145 1.83 3.94 9.95
C MET A 145 2.05 4.46 11.38
N ASP A 146 1.01 4.46 12.20
CA ASP A 146 1.07 4.87 13.61
C ASP A 146 1.95 3.91 14.41
N TRP A 147 1.84 2.61 14.13
CA TRP A 147 2.67 1.60 14.80
C TRP A 147 4.16 1.79 14.49
N VAL A 148 4.53 2.03 13.23
CA VAL A 148 5.94 2.25 12.85
C VAL A 148 6.45 3.61 13.33
N ALA A 149 5.61 4.65 13.33
CA ALA A 149 5.91 5.95 13.93
C ALA A 149 6.29 5.81 15.41
N ALA A 150 5.52 5.03 16.17
CA ALA A 150 5.83 4.76 17.57
C ALA A 150 7.20 4.08 17.76
N GLN A 151 7.64 3.23 16.83
CA GLN A 151 8.97 2.58 16.91
C GLN A 151 10.13 3.55 16.75
N VAL A 152 9.88 4.72 16.16
CA VAL A 152 10.88 5.77 15.94
C VAL A 152 10.67 7.01 16.80
N GLY A 153 9.71 6.96 17.74
CA GLY A 153 9.41 8.04 18.69
C GLY A 153 8.65 9.20 18.07
N GLU A 154 7.98 8.99 16.95
CA GLU A 154 7.11 9.99 16.30
C GLU A 154 5.67 9.86 16.82
N PRO A 155 4.90 10.96 16.85
CA PRO A 155 3.48 10.90 17.14
C PRO A 155 2.72 10.14 16.04
N PRO A 156 1.50 9.65 16.34
CA PRO A 156 0.62 9.10 15.30
C PRO A 156 0.29 10.15 14.25
N MET A 157 -0.19 9.68 13.10
CA MET A 157 -0.56 10.55 11.98
C MET A 157 -1.59 11.60 12.39
N GLU A 158 -1.30 12.86 12.05
CA GLU A 158 -2.24 13.96 12.25
C GLU A 158 -3.57 13.68 11.53
N ALA A 159 -4.69 13.93 12.22
CA ALA A 159 -6.03 13.70 11.69
C ALA A 159 -6.27 14.43 10.35
N ARG A 160 -5.80 15.67 10.23
CA ARG A 160 -5.89 16.46 8.98
C ARG A 160 -5.14 15.80 7.82
N ARG A 161 -3.96 15.23 8.07
CA ARG A 161 -3.18 14.53 7.03
C ARG A 161 -3.91 13.25 6.58
N ARG A 162 -4.45 12.50 7.54
CA ARG A 162 -5.28 11.32 7.24
C ARG A 162 -6.49 11.70 6.39
N GLU A 163 -7.23 12.73 6.79
CA GLU A 163 -8.41 13.21 6.07
C GLU A 163 -8.07 13.65 4.65
N LEU A 164 -6.97 14.41 4.47
CA LEU A 164 -6.50 14.83 3.16
C LEU A 164 -6.20 13.63 2.26
N TYR A 165 -5.50 12.62 2.79
CA TYR A 165 -5.17 11.42 2.03
C TYR A 165 -6.41 10.59 1.67
N GLU A 166 -7.33 10.40 2.62
CA GLU A 166 -8.61 9.71 2.37
C GLU A 166 -9.48 10.46 1.34
N LYS A 167 -9.52 11.80 1.40
CA LYS A 167 -10.20 12.64 0.41
C LYS A 167 -9.56 12.48 -0.97
N ALA A 168 -8.22 12.54 -1.06
CA ALA A 168 -7.51 12.31 -2.31
C ALA A 168 -7.80 10.92 -2.90
N LEU A 169 -7.84 9.87 -2.08
CA LEU A 169 -8.21 8.52 -2.52
C LEU A 169 -9.66 8.46 -3.04
N ARG A 170 -10.60 9.12 -2.38
CA ARG A 170 -11.99 9.23 -2.86
C ARG A 170 -12.06 9.92 -4.22
N CYS A 171 -11.34 11.02 -4.42
CA CYS A 171 -11.30 11.71 -5.72
C CYS A 171 -10.63 10.85 -6.81
N ILE A 172 -9.58 10.09 -6.49
CA ILE A 172 -8.95 9.16 -7.43
C ILE A 172 -9.92 8.04 -7.82
N TRP A 173 -10.65 7.49 -6.85
CA TRP A 173 -11.57 6.37 -7.07
C TRP A 173 -12.91 6.77 -7.66
N SER A 174 -13.29 8.04 -7.64
CA SER A 174 -14.46 8.52 -8.37
C SER A 174 -14.29 8.38 -9.89
N MET A 175 -13.05 8.17 -10.36
CA MET A 175 -12.69 8.17 -11.78
C MET A 175 -13.08 9.48 -12.47
N ASP A 176 -13.18 10.57 -11.71
CA ASP A 176 -13.31 11.91 -12.25
C ASP A 176 -11.95 12.34 -12.82
N ASP A 177 -11.90 12.56 -14.14
CA ASP A 177 -10.68 12.97 -14.84
C ASP A 177 -10.14 14.33 -14.32
N SER A 178 -10.98 15.12 -13.65
CA SER A 178 -10.61 16.41 -13.04
C SER A 178 -10.13 16.31 -11.59
N TYR A 179 -9.93 15.10 -11.04
CA TYR A 179 -9.47 14.92 -9.65
C TYR A 179 -8.13 15.60 -9.34
N ARG A 180 -7.31 15.87 -10.35
CA ARG A 180 -6.04 16.59 -10.22
C ARG A 180 -6.18 18.11 -10.22
N ASP A 181 -7.32 18.62 -10.64
CA ASP A 181 -7.57 20.06 -10.81
C ASP A 181 -8.62 20.57 -9.81
N LYS A 182 -9.53 19.70 -9.37
CA LYS A 182 -10.58 20.01 -8.41
C LYS A 182 -10.29 19.38 -7.06
N TRP A 183 -10.02 20.22 -6.08
CA TRP A 183 -9.70 19.76 -4.73
C TRP A 183 -10.62 20.36 -3.66
N GLU A 184 -11.27 21.49 -3.94
CA GLU A 184 -12.16 22.20 -3.00
C GLU A 184 -13.27 22.98 -3.74
N GLU A 185 -14.51 22.83 -3.29
CA GLU A 185 -15.30 24.00 -2.91
C GLU A 185 -15.05 24.15 -1.39
N GLU A 186 -14.61 25.32 -0.96
CA GLU A 186 -14.21 25.64 0.41
C GLU A 186 -15.38 25.43 1.40
N GLU A 187 -15.15 24.75 2.52
CA GLU A 187 -15.96 25.00 3.72
C GLU A 187 -15.57 26.38 4.26
N GLU A 188 -16.22 27.41 3.72
CA GLU A 188 -16.30 28.72 4.34
C GLU A 188 -17.22 28.62 5.58
N ILE A 189 -16.73 27.97 6.64
CA ILE A 189 -17.39 28.00 7.96
C ILE A 189 -16.34 28.23 9.03
N GLY A 190 -16.20 29.49 9.46
CA GLY A 190 -15.68 29.82 10.78
C GLY A 190 -14.40 30.65 10.84
N ALA A 191 -14.30 31.76 10.09
CA ALA A 191 -13.59 32.91 10.64
C ALA A 191 -14.57 33.62 11.59
N PRO A 192 -14.29 33.74 12.91
CA PRO A 192 -15.12 34.58 13.77
C PRO A 192 -15.02 36.02 13.26
N ALA A 193 -16.17 36.65 13.07
CA ALA A 193 -16.24 38.08 12.85
C ALA A 193 -15.62 38.77 14.08
N ASP A 194 -14.45 39.39 13.89
CA ASP A 194 -13.96 40.38 14.83
C ASP A 194 -15.03 41.47 14.92
N SER A 195 -15.75 41.47 16.03
CA SER A 195 -16.60 42.58 16.43
C SER A 195 -15.71 43.79 16.66
N GLU A 196 -15.84 44.79 15.79
CA GLU A 196 -15.37 46.14 16.04
C GLU A 196 -15.99 46.67 17.35
N GLU A 197 -15.19 46.68 18.42
CA GLU A 197 -15.36 47.63 19.51
C GLU A 197 -14.63 48.92 19.13
N VAL A 198 -15.37 49.95 18.71
CA VAL A 198 -14.91 51.34 18.81
C VAL A 198 -16.10 52.26 19.08
N GLY A 199 -16.09 52.90 20.25
CA GLY A 199 -16.47 54.31 20.44
C GLY A 199 -17.93 54.65 20.65
#